data_AF-A0A6G3XIM5-F1
#
_entry.id   AF-A0A6G3XIM5-F1
#
_cell.length_a   1.000
_cell.length_b   1.000
_cell.length_c   1.000
_cell.angle_alpha   90.00
_cell.angle_beta   90.00
_cell.angle_gamma   90.00
#
_symmetry.space_group_name_H-M   'P 1'
#
loop_
_entity.id
_entity.type
_entity.pdbx_description
1 polymer ?
#
loop_
_entity_poly.entity_id
_entity_poly.type
_entity_poly.pdbx_seq_one_letter_code
_entity_poly.pdbx_strand_id
1 'polypeptide(L)'
;MTDAAASAAIPGPVALDPVPVKPRMRGWLHAGMFPAVLIAGITLIVLTDSMTARIACGVYILSACLLFGVSAVYHRGTWGPRGEAVLRRLDHANIFLIIAGTYT
;
A
#
# COMPACT_ATOMS: atom_id res chain seq x y z
N MET A 1 -26.71 -39.02 52.58
CA MET A 1 -26.74 -39.46 51.17
C MET A 1 -26.72 -38.21 50.33
N THR A 2 -25.50 -37.74 50.08
CA THR A 2 -25.13 -36.52 49.36
C THR A 2 -25.13 -36.81 47.87
N ASP A 3 -25.69 -35.93 47.05
CA ASP A 3 -25.03 -35.50 45.81
C ASP A 3 -25.74 -34.27 45.21
N ALA A 4 -25.21 -33.10 45.55
CA ALA A 4 -25.44 -31.88 44.80
C ALA A 4 -24.41 -31.86 43.67
N ALA A 5 -24.81 -32.35 42.49
CA ALA A 5 -24.00 -32.24 41.29
C ALA A 5 -23.93 -30.77 40.87
N ALA A 6 -22.85 -30.10 41.26
CA ALA A 6 -22.49 -28.78 40.76
C ALA A 6 -22.23 -28.88 39.25
N SER A 7 -23.15 -28.35 38.44
CA SER A 7 -22.95 -28.18 37.01
C SER A 7 -21.78 -27.23 36.78
N ALA A 8 -20.60 -27.78 36.47
CA ALA A 8 -19.45 -27.00 36.05
C ALA A 8 -19.80 -26.28 34.74
N ALA A 9 -19.86 -24.95 34.79
CA ALA A 9 -20.05 -24.13 33.61
C ALA A 9 -18.86 -24.33 32.66
N ILE A 10 -19.14 -24.79 31.44
CA ILE A 10 -18.15 -24.83 30.35
C ILE A 10 -17.69 -23.38 30.11
N PRO A 11 -16.39 -23.07 30.20
CA PRO A 11 -15.90 -21.74 29.82
C PRO A 11 -16.28 -21.49 28.36
N GLY A 12 -16.97 -20.38 28.10
CA GLY A 12 -17.28 -19.96 26.74
C GLY A 12 -16.00 -19.76 25.91
N PRO A 13 -16.10 -19.74 24.56
CA PRO A 13 -14.93 -19.61 23.70
C PRO A 13 -14.11 -18.39 24.11
N VAL A 14 -12.82 -18.59 24.40
CA VAL A 14 -11.89 -17.49 24.60
C VAL A 14 -11.80 -16.75 23.27
N ALA A 15 -12.41 -15.56 23.19
CA ALA A 15 -12.30 -14.68 22.04
C ALA A 15 -10.83 -14.28 21.89
N LEU A 16 -10.12 -14.95 20.98
CA LEU A 16 -8.87 -14.43 20.45
C LEU A 16 -9.29 -13.42 19.39
N ASP A 17 -9.33 -12.15 19.75
CA ASP A 17 -9.29 -11.07 18.75
C ASP A 17 -7.81 -10.86 18.42
N PRO A 18 -7.23 -11.50 17.38
CA PRO A 18 -5.89 -11.14 16.95
C PRO A 18 -5.97 -9.70 16.45
N VAL A 19 -5.39 -8.77 17.21
CA VAL A 19 -5.13 -7.42 16.71
C VAL A 19 -4.37 -7.57 15.39
N PRO A 20 -4.94 -7.15 14.24
CA PRO A 20 -4.30 -7.36 12.95
C PRO A 20 -2.95 -6.65 12.92
N VAL A 21 -1.87 -7.42 12.85
CA VAL A 21 -0.51 -6.86 12.79
C VAL A 21 -0.33 -6.16 11.45
N LYS A 22 0.00 -4.86 11.47
CA LYS A 22 0.23 -4.08 10.25
C LYS A 22 1.40 -4.69 9.44
N PRO A 23 1.19 -5.13 8.20
CA PRO A 23 2.25 -5.75 7.39
C PRO A 23 3.36 -4.74 7.06
N ARG A 24 4.58 -4.98 7.58
CA ARG A 24 5.70 -4.04 7.44
C ARG A 24 6.35 -4.05 6.04
N MET A 25 6.32 -5.19 5.35
CA MET A 25 7.05 -5.37 4.09
C MET A 25 6.53 -4.48 2.96
N ARG A 26 5.21 -4.27 2.86
CA ARG A 26 4.62 -3.43 1.80
C ARG A 26 5.19 -2.01 1.84
N GLY A 27 5.27 -1.41 3.02
CA GLY A 27 5.81 -0.06 3.18
C GLY A 27 7.28 0.05 2.79
N TRP A 28 8.13 -0.92 3.19
CA TRP A 28 9.56 -0.88 2.88
C TRP A 28 9.89 -1.19 1.42
N LEU A 29 9.20 -2.17 0.83
CA LEU A 29 9.36 -2.48 -0.60
C LEU A 29 9.01 -1.28 -1.48
N HIS A 30 7.88 -0.62 -1.19
CA HIS A 30 7.47 0.56 -1.95
C HIS A 30 8.39 1.76 -1.69
N ALA A 31 8.89 1.93 -0.46
CA ALA A 31 9.86 2.98 -0.15
C ALA A 31 11.18 2.81 -0.92
N GLY A 32 11.65 1.57 -1.12
CA GLY A 32 12.82 1.28 -1.95
C GLY A 32 12.54 1.38 -3.44
N MET A 33 11.35 1.01 -3.89
CA MET A 33 10.97 1.07 -5.30
C MET A 33 10.77 2.51 -5.79
N PHE A 34 10.29 3.43 -4.94
CA PHE A 34 10.10 4.83 -5.31
C PHE A 34 11.37 5.49 -5.90
N PRO A 35 12.55 5.50 -5.24
CA PRO A 35 13.75 6.05 -5.85
C PRO A 35 14.21 5.25 -7.08
N ALA A 36 14.00 3.93 -7.10
CA ALA A 36 14.36 3.10 -8.26
C ALA A 36 13.57 3.50 -9.52
N VAL A 37 12.25 3.66 -9.43
CA VAL A 37 11.43 4.06 -10.58
C VAL A 37 11.66 5.51 -10.99
N LEU A 38 11.96 6.39 -10.04
CA LEU A 38 12.30 7.78 -10.34
C LEU A 38 13.59 7.86 -11.15
N ILE A 39 14.64 7.15 -10.72
CA ILE A 39 15.93 7.11 -11.42
C ILE A 39 15.80 6.45 -12.79
N ALA A 40 15.19 5.26 -12.87
CA ALA A 40 14.97 4.56 -14.13
C ALA A 40 14.13 5.40 -15.10
N GLY A 41 13.10 6.06 -14.58
CA GLY A 41 12.23 6.94 -15.32
C GLY A 41 12.94 8.14 -15.92
N ILE A 42 13.64 8.91 -15.10
CA ILE A 42 14.42 10.07 -15.57
C ILE A 42 15.42 9.62 -16.65
N THR A 43 16.05 8.46 -16.47
CA THR A 43 16.95 7.87 -17.46
C THR A 43 16.24 7.64 -18.81
N LEU A 44 15.04 7.06 -18.82
CA LEU A 44 14.26 6.88 -20.05
C LEU A 44 13.91 8.21 -20.74
N ILE A 45 13.52 9.24 -19.98
CA ILE A 45 13.22 10.57 -20.52
C ILE A 45 14.47 11.19 -21.18
N VAL A 46 15.64 11.03 -20.56
CA VAL A 46 16.91 11.57 -21.09
C VAL A 46 17.34 10.84 -22.36
N LEU A 47 17.17 9.51 -22.40
CA LEU A 47 17.61 8.67 -23.51
C LEU A 47 16.70 8.70 -24.74
N THR A 48 15.47 9.21 -24.60
CA THR A 48 14.53 9.24 -25.72
C THR A 48 14.59 10.55 -26.51
N ASP A 49 14.58 10.46 -27.83
CA ASP A 49 14.74 11.60 -28.74
C ASP A 49 13.40 12.23 -29.16
N SER A 50 12.28 11.54 -28.93
CA SER A 50 10.95 12.01 -29.33
C SER A 50 10.24 12.72 -28.18
N MET A 51 9.70 13.91 -28.45
CA MET A 51 8.85 14.62 -27.48
C MET A 51 7.65 13.78 -27.04
N THR A 52 7.01 13.05 -27.97
CA THR A 52 5.90 12.16 -27.64
C THR A 52 6.33 11.06 -26.66
N ALA A 53 7.50 10.46 -26.90
CA ALA A 53 8.03 9.44 -25.99
C ALA A 53 8.43 10.01 -24.63
N ARG A 54 8.94 11.25 -24.56
CA ARG A 54 9.20 11.94 -23.29
C ARG A 54 7.94 12.16 -22.49
N ILE A 55 6.85 12.57 -23.15
CA ILE A 55 5.54 12.74 -22.52
C ILE A 55 5.00 11.40 -22.02
N ALA A 56 5.02 10.35 -22.85
CA ALA A 56 4.57 9.01 -22.46
C ALA A 56 5.36 8.47 -21.26
N CYS A 57 6.70 8.56 -21.31
CA CYS A 57 7.56 8.22 -20.18
C CYS A 57 7.21 9.06 -18.95
N GLY A 58 7.03 10.37 -19.10
CA GLY A 58 6.67 11.27 -18.01
C GLY A 58 5.37 10.87 -17.31
N VAL A 59 4.32 10.52 -18.07
CA VAL A 59 3.04 10.04 -17.52
C VAL A 59 3.24 8.71 -16.79
N TYR A 60 3.93 7.76 -17.41
CA TYR A 60 4.26 6.48 -16.79
C TYR A 60 5.00 6.65 -15.46
N ILE A 61 6.08 7.44 -15.43
CA ILE A 61 6.92 7.65 -14.24
C ILE A 61 6.15 8.39 -13.16
N LEU A 62 5.36 9.40 -13.51
CA LEU A 62 4.53 10.11 -12.55
C LEU A 62 3.55 9.16 -11.86
N SER A 63 2.86 8.33 -12.64
CA SER A 63 1.93 7.34 -12.08
C SER A 63 2.63 6.28 -11.21
N ALA A 64 3.84 5.85 -11.59
CA ALA A 64 4.64 4.91 -10.80
C ALA A 64 5.13 5.54 -9.49
N CYS A 65 5.61 6.79 -9.54
CA CYS A 65 6.00 7.56 -8.37
C CYS A 65 4.82 7.76 -7.41
N LEU A 66 3.62 8.04 -7.92
CA LEU A 66 2.41 8.13 -7.10
C LEU A 66 2.09 6.79 -6.44
N LEU A 67 2.11 5.68 -7.18
CA LEU A 67 1.88 4.34 -6.64
C LEU A 67 2.85 4.01 -5.51
N PHE A 68 4.16 4.05 -5.76
CA PHE A 68 5.14 3.66 -4.75
C PHE A 68 5.24 4.68 -3.61
N GLY A 69 5.16 5.98 -3.92
CA GLY A 69 5.26 7.05 -2.94
C GLY A 69 4.09 7.06 -1.95
N VAL A 70 2.84 7.08 -2.45
CA VAL A 70 1.65 7.08 -1.59
C VAL A 70 1.60 5.81 -0.75
N SER A 71 1.90 4.65 -1.34
CA SER A 71 1.91 3.38 -0.61
C SER A 71 2.97 3.32 0.48
N ALA A 72 4.17 3.83 0.20
CA ALA A 72 5.25 3.92 1.19
C ALA A 72 4.87 4.83 2.37
N VAL A 73 4.15 5.93 2.12
CA VAL A 73 3.63 6.82 3.17
C VAL A 73 2.52 6.11 3.95
N TYR A 74 1.54 5.55 3.25
CA TYR A 74 0.40 4.84 3.82
C TYR A 74 0.82 3.73 4.81
N HIS A 75 1.70 2.83 4.35
CA HIS A 75 2.08 1.65 5.12
C HIS A 75 3.14 1.91 6.20
N ARG A 76 3.91 3.01 6.14
CA ARG A 76 4.94 3.31 7.16
C ARG A 76 4.48 4.23 8.29
N GLY A 77 3.48 5.07 8.05
CA GLY A 77 2.99 5.99 9.07
C GLY A 77 1.88 5.41 9.96
N THR A 78 1.62 6.11 11.05
CA THR A 78 0.46 5.91 11.94
C THR A 78 -0.45 7.12 11.81
N TRP A 79 -1.43 7.01 10.93
CA TRP A 79 -2.32 8.11 10.59
C TRP A 79 -3.59 8.05 11.42
N GLY A 80 -4.12 9.20 11.85
CA GLY A 80 -5.45 9.25 12.46
C GLY A 80 -6.55 8.76 11.49
N PRO A 81 -7.79 8.53 11.96
CA PRO A 81 -8.85 7.88 11.17
C PRO A 81 -9.08 8.50 9.78
N ARG A 82 -9.03 9.83 9.70
CA ARG A 82 -9.18 10.56 8.44
C ARG A 82 -8.00 10.34 7.49
N GLY A 83 -6.77 10.44 8.00
CA GLY A 83 -5.55 10.28 7.21
C GLY A 83 -5.43 8.87 6.65
N GLU A 84 -5.70 7.85 7.48
CA GLU A 84 -5.70 6.45 7.06
C GLU A 84 -6.74 6.20 5.96
N ALA A 85 -7.96 6.76 6.09
CA ALA A 85 -9.01 6.61 5.09
C ALA A 85 -8.66 7.28 3.75
N VAL A 86 -8.04 8.46 3.76
CA VAL A 86 -7.62 9.16 2.55
C VAL A 86 -6.47 8.43 1.87
N LEU A 87 -5.40 8.11 2.62
CA LEU A 87 -4.22 7.44 2.07
C LEU A 87 -4.57 6.05 1.52
N ARG A 88 -5.45 5.30 2.18
CA ARG A 88 -5.93 4.02 1.66
C ARG A 88 -6.69 4.16 0.33
N ARG A 89 -7.49 5.22 0.16
CA ARG A 89 -8.20 5.47 -1.11
C ARG A 89 -7.21 5.83 -2.21
N LEU A 90 -6.23 6.68 -1.91
CA LEU A 90 -5.18 7.06 -2.86
C LEU A 90 -4.32 5.85 -3.26
N ASP A 91 -3.91 5.02 -2.30
CA ASP A 91 -3.12 3.81 -2.53
C ASP A 91 -3.84 2.82 -3.46
N HIS A 92 -5.14 2.59 -3.22
CA HIS A 92 -5.94 1.75 -4.10
C HIS A 92 -6.19 2.38 -5.48
N ALA A 93 -6.45 3.69 -5.54
CA ALA A 93 -6.67 4.38 -6.80
C ALA A 93 -5.44 4.36 -7.70
N ASN A 94 -4.24 4.43 -7.10
CA ASN A 94 -2.99 4.45 -7.85
C ASN A 94 -2.73 3.19 -8.66
N ILE A 95 -3.33 2.04 -8.31
CA ILE A 95 -3.25 0.82 -9.13
C ILE A 95 -3.87 1.07 -10.51
N PHE A 96 -5.04 1.72 -10.56
CA PHE A 96 -5.68 2.07 -11.83
C PHE A 96 -4.90 3.13 -12.59
N LEU A 97 -4.31 4.09 -11.87
CA LEU A 97 -3.53 5.16 -12.47
C LEU A 97 -2.25 4.65 -13.14
N ILE A 98 -1.50 3.75 -12.51
CA ILE A 98 -0.31 3.15 -13.13
C ILE A 98 -0.68 2.27 -14.31
N ILE A 99 -1.78 1.52 -14.23
CA ILE A 99 -2.27 0.72 -15.37
C ILE A 99 -2.56 1.65 -16.55
N ALA A 100 -3.33 2.72 -16.34
CA ALA A 100 -3.59 3.71 -17.38
C ALA A 100 -2.29 4.34 -17.94
N GLY A 101 -1.34 4.68 -17.06
CA GLY A 101 -0.04 5.22 -17.44
C GLY A 101 0.80 4.26 -18.30
N THR A 102 0.60 2.94 -18.18
CA THR A 102 1.30 1.94 -19.03
C THR A 102 0.75 1.85 -20.45
N TYR A 103 -0.43 2.42 -20.72
CA TYR A 103 -1.07 2.48 -22.04
C TYR A 103 -0.95 3.87 -22.70
N THR A 104 -0.12 4.76 -22.15
CA THR A 104 0.16 6.09 -22.73
C THR A 104 1.20 5.97 -23.83
#